data_AF-A0AAD5A864-F1
#
_entry.id   AF-A0AAD5A864-F1
#
_cell.length_a   1.000
_cell.length_b   1.000
_cell.length_c   1.000
_cell.angle_alpha   90.00
_cell.angle_beta   90.00
_cell.angle_gamma   90.00
#
_symmetry.space_group_name_H-M   'P 1'
#
loop_
_entity.id
_entity.type
_entity.pdbx_description
1 polymer ?
#
loop_
_entity_poly.entity_id
_entity_poly.type
_entity_poly.pdbx_seq_one_letter_code
_entity_poly.pdbx_strand_id
1 'polypeptide(L)'
;CVSLEGHTLQRMYGCESDDGGIIRRYDQYGFDGEDFISLDLETGTWTAVKPQDEILKSNWESNGYTTRWKNFLEHDCIDLLNTFVNYGRVTVERKVRPETSLFRKEASPPEVVCDATGFCPKALNISWQKDGEDVHEDVKLRETLPNQDGSFQKKSILKVSAEELQKHTYTCVIEHCSLEKDLVLPVSE
;
A
#
# COMPACT_ATOMS: atom_id res chain seq x y z
N CYS A 1 7.65 41.34 -3.34
CA CYS A 1 7.10 40.29 -2.48
C CYS A 1 8.20 39.28 -2.26
N VAL A 2 8.72 39.15 -1.03
CA VAL A 2 9.59 38.02 -0.68
C VAL A 2 8.63 36.90 -0.31
N SER A 3 8.52 35.87 -1.14
CA SER A 3 7.87 34.63 -0.71
C SER A 3 8.75 34.01 0.36
N LEU A 4 8.28 33.98 1.61
CA LEU A 4 8.80 33.02 2.58
C LEU A 4 8.49 31.64 2.01
N GLU A 5 9.52 30.91 1.64
CA GLU A 5 9.40 29.55 1.15
C GLU A 5 8.84 28.70 2.30
N GLY A 6 7.72 28.01 2.04
CA GLY A 6 7.12 27.12 3.02
C GLY A 6 7.92 25.83 3.05
N HIS A 7 8.50 25.51 4.20
CA HIS A 7 9.22 24.26 4.40
C HIS A 7 8.36 23.24 5.15
N THR A 8 8.63 21.96 4.91
CA THR A 8 7.93 20.83 5.53
C THR A 8 8.91 19.93 6.25
N LEU A 9 8.55 19.53 7.47
CA LEU A 9 9.24 18.48 8.21
C LEU A 9 8.24 17.36 8.46
N GLN A 10 8.57 16.15 8.03
CA GLN A 10 7.76 14.95 8.17
C GLN A 10 8.49 13.98 9.09
N ARG A 11 7.73 13.25 9.91
CA ARG A 11 8.26 12.19 10.77
C ARG A 11 7.44 10.93 10.57
N MET A 12 8.11 9.81 10.36
CA MET A 12 7.53 8.47 10.31
C MET A 12 8.21 7.61 11.37
N TYR A 13 7.44 7.14 12.33
CA TYR A 13 7.93 6.22 13.36
C TYR A 13 6.88 5.15 13.65
N GLY A 14 7.34 3.97 14.05
CA GLY A 14 6.45 2.85 14.31
C GLY A 14 7.17 1.52 14.46
N CYS A 15 6.35 0.50 14.67
CA CYS A 15 6.76 -0.90 14.71
C CYS A 15 5.76 -1.73 13.90
N GLU A 16 6.28 -2.77 13.28
CA GLU A 16 5.54 -3.70 12.44
C GLU A 16 5.77 -5.12 12.96
N SER A 17 4.71 -5.91 13.04
CA SER A 17 4.77 -7.31 13.45
C SER A 17 3.77 -8.16 12.68
N ASP A 18 4.08 -9.44 12.54
CA ASP A 18 3.19 -10.48 12.04
C ASP A 18 3.16 -11.67 13.02
N ASP A 19 2.56 -12.78 12.59
CA ASP A 19 2.49 -14.03 13.36
C ASP A 19 3.88 -14.62 13.67
N GLY A 20 4.91 -14.25 12.91
CA GLY A 20 6.31 -14.67 13.09
C GLY A 20 7.11 -13.78 14.04
N GLY A 21 6.54 -12.66 14.48
CA GLY A 21 7.15 -11.74 15.43
C GLY A 21 7.34 -10.34 14.85
N ILE A 22 8.37 -9.63 15.33
CA ILE A 22 8.63 -8.25 14.91
C ILE A 22 9.32 -8.24 13.54
N ILE A 23 8.72 -7.53 12.59
CA ILE A 23 9.27 -7.31 11.25
C ILE A 23 10.25 -6.14 11.27
N ARG A 24 9.81 -4.99 11.80
CA ARG A 24 10.59 -3.75 11.75
C ARG A 24 10.22 -2.78 12.87
N ARG A 25 11.18 -1.94 13.25
CA ARG A 25 10.99 -0.73 14.05
C ARG A 25 11.71 0.42 13.36
N TYR A 26 11.15 1.62 13.40
CA TYR A 26 11.73 2.76 12.71
C TYR A 26 11.35 4.11 13.35
N ASP A 27 12.22 5.09 13.20
CA ASP A 27 11.97 6.51 13.45
C ASP A 27 12.81 7.33 12.46
N GLN A 28 12.14 8.03 11.56
CA GLN A 28 12.74 8.67 10.41
C GLN A 28 12.10 10.01 10.17
N TYR A 29 12.91 10.96 9.72
CA TYR A 29 12.50 12.31 9.40
C TYR A 29 12.84 12.63 7.95
N GLY A 30 11.93 13.35 7.30
CA GLY A 30 12.15 13.94 5.98
C GLY A 30 11.93 15.46 6.02
N PHE A 31 12.71 16.19 5.23
CA PHE A 31 12.63 17.64 5.09
C PHE A 31 12.39 17.99 3.62
N ASP A 32 11.34 18.75 3.33
CA ASP A 32 10.91 19.11 1.97
C ASP A 32 10.76 17.90 1.02
N GLY A 33 10.29 16.78 1.59
CA GLY A 33 10.07 15.52 0.87
C GLY A 33 11.33 14.69 0.64
N GLU A 34 12.51 15.14 1.10
CA GLU A 34 13.77 14.39 1.06
C GLU A 34 14.08 13.74 2.40
N ASP A 35 14.76 12.60 2.39
CA ASP A 35 15.30 11.98 3.61
C ASP A 35 16.25 12.95 4.32
N PHE A 36 16.11 13.04 5.64
CA PHE A 36 16.82 14.04 6.44
C PHE A 36 17.65 13.39 7.56
N ILE A 37 17.01 12.65 8.47
CA ILE A 37 17.71 11.96 9.56
C ILE A 37 16.91 10.74 10.03
N SER A 38 17.59 9.65 10.42
CA SER A 38 16.93 8.42 10.88
C SER A 38 17.63 7.79 12.09
N LEU A 39 16.88 7.14 12.96
CA LEU A 39 17.41 6.46 14.14
C LEU A 39 17.82 5.03 13.77
N ASP A 40 19.09 4.72 13.97
CA ASP A 40 19.57 3.36 14.03
C ASP A 40 19.32 2.83 15.44
N LEU A 41 18.37 1.91 15.55
CA LEU A 41 17.98 1.30 16.83
C LEU A 41 19.03 0.32 17.35
N GLU A 42 19.82 -0.32 16.49
CA GLU A 42 20.86 -1.25 16.91
C GLU A 42 21.95 -0.50 17.67
N THR A 43 22.49 0.55 17.05
CA THR A 43 23.55 1.38 17.65
C THR A 43 23.01 2.41 18.64
N GLY A 44 21.72 2.77 18.54
CA GLY A 44 21.13 3.87 19.31
C GLY A 44 21.69 5.23 18.90
N THR A 45 22.02 5.41 17.63
CA THR A 45 22.57 6.65 17.07
C THR A 45 21.75 7.14 15.89
N TRP A 46 21.83 8.43 15.56
CA TRP A 46 21.15 8.96 14.38
C TRP A 46 22.07 9.00 13.16
N THR A 47 21.52 8.69 12.00
CA THR A 47 22.18 8.81 10.70
C THR A 47 21.60 10.02 9.97
N ALA A 48 22.39 11.09 9.89
CA ALA A 48 22.08 12.30 9.13
C ALA A 48 22.43 12.11 7.65
N VAL A 49 21.59 12.62 6.74
CA VAL A 49 21.83 12.50 5.30
C VAL A 49 22.86 13.53 4.82
N LYS A 50 22.76 14.78 5.29
CA LYS A 50 23.69 15.85 4.91
C LYS A 50 24.56 16.25 6.13
N PRO A 51 25.83 16.65 5.92
CA PRO A 51 26.70 17.07 7.02
C PRO A 51 26.17 18.23 7.87
N GLN A 52 25.34 19.09 7.27
CA GLN A 52 24.68 20.21 7.96
C GLN A 52 23.60 19.76 8.97
N ASP A 53 23.12 18.51 8.85
CA ASP A 53 22.06 17.95 9.69
C ASP A 53 22.65 17.25 10.93
N GLU A 54 23.97 17.04 10.99
CA GLU A 54 24.72 16.47 12.12
C GLU A 54 24.57 17.30 13.41
N ILE A 55 24.29 18.60 13.29
CA ILE A 55 24.00 19.46 14.44
C ILE A 55 22.76 18.95 15.20
N LEU A 56 21.74 18.51 14.46
CA LEU A 56 20.51 17.99 15.05
C LEU A 56 20.76 16.64 15.74
N LYS A 57 21.53 15.75 15.09
CA LYS A 57 21.98 14.48 15.69
C LYS A 57 22.64 14.71 17.04
N SER A 58 23.66 15.57 17.10
CA SER A 58 24.42 15.85 18.33
C SER A 58 23.51 16.35 19.46
N ASN A 59 22.51 17.18 19.13
CA ASN A 59 21.51 17.63 20.09
C ASN A 59 20.66 16.49 20.64
N TRP A 60 20.12 15.63 19.77
CA TRP A 60 19.24 14.52 20.18
C TRP A 60 19.96 13.42 20.95
N GLU A 61 21.22 13.14 20.60
CA GLU A 61 22.05 12.15 21.30
C GLU A 61 22.48 12.64 22.69
N SER A 62 22.59 13.95 22.90
CA SER A 62 23.02 14.53 24.19
C SER A 62 21.87 14.88 25.14
N ASN A 63 20.63 14.98 24.66
CA ASN A 63 19.48 15.46 25.45
C ASN A 63 18.52 14.34 25.93
N GLY A 64 18.87 13.06 25.71
CA GLY A 64 18.07 11.90 26.11
C GLY A 64 16.89 11.57 25.18
N TYR A 65 16.70 12.32 24.10
CA TYR A 65 15.68 12.05 23.09
C TYR A 65 15.86 10.66 22.46
N THR A 66 17.08 10.32 22.07
CA THR A 66 17.41 9.02 21.46
C THR A 66 17.03 7.85 22.37
N THR A 67 17.42 7.91 23.65
CA THR A 67 17.13 6.84 24.62
C THR A 67 15.63 6.66 24.82
N ARG A 68 14.86 7.76 24.90
CA ARG A 68 13.40 7.71 25.07
C ARG A 68 12.72 7.00 23.90
N TRP A 69 13.06 7.37 22.67
CA TRP A 69 12.42 6.80 21.48
C TRP A 69 12.85 5.37 21.19
N LYS A 70 14.14 5.06 21.43
CA LYS A 70 14.63 3.68 21.38
C LYS A 70 13.84 2.78 22.34
N ASN A 71 13.70 3.19 23.61
CA ASN A 71 12.94 2.43 24.61
C ASN A 71 11.48 2.22 24.18
N PHE A 72 10.79 3.27 23.75
CA PHE A 72 9.41 3.17 23.24
C PHE A 72 9.30 2.18 22.07
N LEU A 73 10.20 2.25 21.09
CA LEU A 73 10.14 1.39 19.91
C LEU A 73 10.47 -0.07 20.24
N GLU A 74 11.45 -0.30 21.12
CA GLU A 74 11.88 -1.64 21.51
C GLU A 74 10.84 -2.36 22.38
N HIS A 75 10.21 -1.65 23.31
CA HIS A 75 9.36 -2.24 24.35
C HIS A 75 7.89 -1.90 24.22
N ASP A 76 7.53 -0.62 24.17
CA ASP A 76 6.13 -0.19 24.31
C ASP A 76 5.32 -0.31 23.00
N CYS A 77 5.99 -0.14 21.86
CA CYS A 77 5.30 0.04 20.58
C CYS A 77 4.46 -1.18 20.19
N ILE A 78 5.00 -2.39 20.35
CA ILE A 78 4.29 -3.63 20.00
C ILE A 78 3.15 -3.91 20.98
N ASP A 79 3.34 -3.64 22.26
CA ASP A 79 2.29 -3.81 23.27
C ASP A 79 1.10 -2.87 23.00
N LEU A 80 1.38 -1.63 22.61
CA LEU A 80 0.38 -0.67 22.15
C LEU A 80 -0.30 -1.14 20.86
N LEU A 81 0.46 -1.58 19.86
CA LEU A 81 -0.08 -2.10 18.60
C LEU A 81 -1.05 -3.26 18.85
N ASN A 82 -0.65 -4.24 19.66
CA ASN A 82 -1.48 -5.38 20.04
C ASN A 82 -2.76 -4.94 20.77
N THR A 83 -2.64 -3.95 21.66
CA THR A 83 -3.80 -3.38 22.36
C THR A 83 -4.80 -2.76 21.37
N PHE A 84 -4.33 -1.98 20.40
CA PHE A 84 -5.20 -1.36 19.40
C PHE A 84 -5.80 -2.38 18.43
N VAL A 85 -5.04 -3.40 18.01
CA VAL A 85 -5.56 -4.51 17.18
C VAL A 85 -6.67 -5.24 17.92
N ASN A 86 -6.50 -5.51 19.22
CA ASN A 86 -7.53 -6.15 20.03
C ASN A 86 -8.79 -5.29 20.17
N TYR A 87 -8.65 -3.98 20.42
CA TYR A 87 -9.82 -3.08 20.47
C TYR A 87 -10.52 -2.94 19.11
N GLY A 88 -9.76 -2.94 18.02
CA GLY A 88 -10.25 -2.80 16.66
C GLY A 88 -10.55 -4.12 15.97
N ARG A 89 -10.52 -5.27 16.67
CA ARG A 89 -10.44 -6.61 16.05
C ARG A 89 -11.50 -6.84 14.98
N VAL A 90 -12.76 -6.51 15.28
CA VAL A 90 -13.88 -6.65 14.32
C VAL A 90 -13.65 -5.87 13.03
N THR A 91 -13.05 -4.69 13.11
CA THR A 91 -12.75 -3.83 11.96
C THR A 91 -11.48 -4.28 11.23
N VAL A 92 -10.43 -4.67 11.96
CA VAL A 92 -9.15 -5.10 11.39
C VAL A 92 -9.28 -6.43 10.67
N GLU A 93 -10.02 -7.38 11.25
CA GLU A 93 -10.27 -8.70 10.66
C GLU A 93 -11.45 -8.69 9.67
N ARG A 94 -12.06 -7.52 9.43
CA ARG A 94 -13.23 -7.40 8.55
C ARG A 94 -12.84 -7.81 7.13
N LYS A 95 -13.53 -8.83 6.62
CA LYS A 95 -13.42 -9.30 5.24
C LYS A 95 -14.71 -8.99 4.49
N VAL A 96 -14.63 -8.17 3.45
CA VAL A 96 -15.75 -7.84 2.56
C VAL A 96 -15.41 -8.30 1.15
N ARG A 97 -16.35 -8.96 0.49
CA ARG A 97 -16.19 -9.40 -0.90
C ARG A 97 -16.27 -8.22 -1.87
N PRO A 98 -15.44 -8.17 -2.92
CA PRO A 98 -15.56 -7.14 -3.94
C PRO A 98 -16.87 -7.27 -4.70
N GLU A 99 -17.51 -6.14 -4.97
CA GLU A 99 -18.46 -6.00 -6.06
C GLU A 99 -17.67 -5.79 -7.35
N THR A 100 -17.96 -6.59 -8.38
CA THR A 100 -17.15 -6.63 -9.60
C THR A 100 -17.96 -6.25 -10.81
N SER A 101 -17.36 -5.49 -11.72
CA SER A 101 -17.93 -5.20 -13.03
C SER A 101 -16.90 -5.37 -14.14
N LEU A 102 -17.37 -5.82 -15.31
CA LEU A 102 -16.56 -6.00 -16.49
C LEU A 102 -17.26 -5.30 -17.65
N PHE A 103 -16.60 -4.35 -18.29
CA PHE A 103 -17.21 -3.56 -19.36
C PHE A 103 -16.20 -3.11 -20.40
N ARG A 104 -16.67 -2.95 -21.64
CA ARG A 104 -15.89 -2.39 -22.75
C ARG A 104 -15.92 -0.87 -22.69
N LYS A 105 -14.83 -0.24 -23.08
CA LYS A 105 -14.70 1.20 -23.20
C LYS A 105 -14.34 1.55 -24.63
N GLU A 106 -15.12 2.45 -25.21
CA GLU A 106 -14.82 3.04 -26.51
C GLU A 106 -13.54 3.88 -26.40
N ALA A 107 -12.45 3.32 -26.91
CA ALA A 107 -11.11 3.90 -26.93
C ALA A 107 -10.41 3.48 -28.23
N SER A 108 -9.30 4.14 -28.57
CA SER A 108 -8.44 3.76 -29.70
C SER A 108 -7.02 3.55 -29.19
N PRO A 109 -6.56 2.29 -29.03
CA PRO A 109 -7.27 1.02 -29.31
C PRO A 109 -8.39 0.71 -28.29
N PRO A 110 -9.32 -0.22 -28.61
CA PRO A 110 -10.39 -0.64 -27.71
C PRO A 110 -9.86 -1.18 -26.37
N GLU A 111 -10.59 -0.88 -25.28
CA GLU A 111 -10.21 -1.25 -23.92
C GLU A 111 -11.32 -2.08 -23.26
N VAL A 112 -10.94 -3.09 -22.49
CA VAL A 112 -11.81 -3.81 -21.55
C VAL A 112 -11.38 -3.47 -20.14
N VAL A 113 -12.33 -3.09 -19.29
CA VAL A 113 -12.07 -2.70 -17.90
C VAL A 113 -12.69 -3.75 -16.99
N CYS A 114 -11.85 -4.28 -16.11
CA CYS A 114 -12.27 -5.10 -14.97
C CYS A 114 -12.12 -4.27 -13.70
N ASP A 115 -13.23 -4.04 -13.01
CA ASP A 115 -13.32 -3.18 -11.85
C ASP A 115 -13.82 -3.98 -10.64
N ALA A 116 -13.18 -3.76 -9.50
CA ALA A 116 -13.56 -4.30 -8.20
C ALA A 116 -13.68 -3.15 -7.21
N THR A 117 -14.78 -3.08 -6.47
CA THR A 117 -15.04 -2.04 -5.46
C THR A 117 -15.71 -2.62 -4.22
N GLY A 118 -15.76 -1.86 -3.13
CA GLY A 118 -16.44 -2.25 -1.89
C GLY A 118 -15.71 -3.31 -1.06
N PHE A 119 -14.49 -3.71 -1.44
CA PHE A 119 -13.76 -4.78 -0.76
C PHE A 119 -12.92 -4.27 0.41
N CYS A 120 -12.61 -5.19 1.33
CA CYS A 120 -11.72 -4.98 2.46
C CYS A 120 -11.17 -6.33 2.91
N PRO A 121 -9.86 -6.49 3.21
CA PRO A 121 -8.80 -5.46 3.30
C PRO A 121 -8.27 -4.95 1.94
N LYS A 122 -7.32 -4.01 1.95
CA LYS A 122 -6.78 -3.30 0.76
C LYS A 122 -6.13 -4.22 -0.28
N ALA A 123 -5.58 -5.36 0.14
CA ALA A 123 -4.81 -6.26 -0.71
C ALA A 123 -5.74 -7.09 -1.61
N LEU A 124 -5.82 -6.71 -2.89
CA LEU A 124 -6.58 -7.40 -3.94
C LEU A 124 -5.73 -7.50 -5.21
N ASN A 125 -5.73 -8.68 -5.84
CA ASN A 125 -5.06 -8.91 -7.12
C ASN A 125 -6.08 -8.95 -8.27
N ILE A 126 -5.68 -8.42 -9.43
CA ILE A 126 -6.46 -8.51 -10.68
C ILE A 126 -5.49 -8.91 -11.78
N SER A 127 -5.72 -10.06 -12.41
CA SER A 127 -4.97 -10.56 -13.55
C SER A 127 -5.89 -10.84 -14.72
N TRP A 128 -5.29 -11.05 -15.89
CA TRP A 128 -5.99 -11.40 -17.12
C TRP A 128 -5.49 -12.73 -17.63
N GLN A 129 -6.38 -13.54 -18.17
CA GLN A 129 -6.02 -14.77 -18.86
C GLN A 129 -6.60 -14.80 -20.28
N LYS A 130 -5.84 -15.38 -21.21
CA LYS A 130 -6.23 -15.70 -22.57
C LYS A 130 -6.25 -17.22 -22.71
N ASP A 131 -7.42 -17.80 -22.93
CA ASP A 131 -7.62 -19.25 -23.02
C ASP A 131 -7.03 -20.05 -21.83
N GLY A 132 -7.01 -19.42 -20.64
CA GLY A 132 -6.47 -19.99 -19.40
C GLY A 132 -4.99 -19.72 -19.14
N GLU A 133 -4.27 -19.04 -20.05
CA GLU A 133 -2.89 -18.62 -19.84
C GLU A 133 -2.79 -17.15 -19.41
N ASP A 134 -1.92 -16.83 -18.47
CA ASP A 134 -1.77 -15.48 -17.93
C ASP A 134 -1.26 -14.48 -18.98
N VAL A 135 -1.86 -13.28 -18.98
CA VAL A 135 -1.53 -12.17 -19.88
C VAL A 135 -0.98 -11.00 -19.07
N HIS A 136 0.19 -10.52 -19.48
CA HIS A 136 0.84 -9.34 -18.90
C HIS A 136 1.02 -8.21 -19.91
N GLU A 137 1.01 -8.51 -21.21
CA GLU A 137 1.10 -7.53 -22.29
C GLU A 137 -0.23 -6.76 -22.41
N ASP A 138 -0.14 -5.46 -22.75
CA ASP A 138 -1.31 -4.59 -22.94
C ASP A 138 -2.27 -4.48 -21.73
N VAL A 139 -1.80 -4.91 -20.56
CA VAL A 139 -2.50 -4.80 -19.28
C VAL A 139 -2.01 -3.57 -18.51
N LYS A 140 -2.95 -2.76 -18.04
CA LYS A 140 -2.72 -1.64 -17.14
C LYS A 140 -3.48 -1.83 -15.83
N LEU A 141 -2.80 -2.36 -14.83
CA LEU A 141 -3.28 -2.41 -13.46
C LEU A 141 -3.19 -1.02 -12.82
N ARG A 142 -4.27 -0.57 -12.18
CA ARG A 142 -4.30 0.69 -11.43
C ARG A 142 -4.03 0.45 -9.95
N GLU A 143 -3.56 1.50 -9.29
CA GLU A 143 -3.39 1.52 -7.84
C GLU A 143 -4.74 1.30 -7.13
N THR A 144 -4.67 0.68 -5.95
CA THR A 144 -5.83 0.54 -5.08
C THR A 144 -6.15 1.89 -4.43
N LEU A 145 -7.38 2.37 -4.62
CA LEU A 145 -7.85 3.64 -4.06
C LEU A 145 -8.83 3.39 -2.90
N PRO A 146 -8.84 4.25 -1.86
CA PRO A 146 -9.82 4.18 -0.79
C PRO A 146 -11.16 4.78 -1.20
N ASN A 147 -12.25 4.21 -0.69
CA ASN A 147 -13.60 4.76 -0.76
C ASN A 147 -13.94 5.57 0.51
N GLN A 148 -14.98 6.40 0.45
CA GLN A 148 -15.41 7.24 1.58
C GLN A 148 -15.93 6.43 2.78
N ASP A 149 -16.44 5.22 2.54
CA ASP A 149 -16.96 4.30 3.55
C ASP A 149 -15.87 3.43 4.21
N GLY A 150 -14.60 3.65 3.85
CA GLY A 150 -13.46 2.87 4.33
C GLY A 150 -13.19 1.56 3.59
N SER A 151 -13.98 1.23 2.56
CA SER A 151 -13.66 0.13 1.63
C SER A 151 -12.63 0.56 0.57
N PHE A 152 -12.26 -0.35 -0.32
CA PHE A 152 -11.28 -0.11 -1.39
C PHE A 152 -11.86 -0.39 -2.76
N GLN A 153 -11.24 0.22 -3.78
CA GLN A 153 -11.50 -0.03 -5.18
C GLN A 153 -10.19 -0.22 -5.95
N LYS A 154 -10.21 -1.07 -6.98
CA LYS A 154 -9.07 -1.33 -7.87
C LYS A 154 -9.60 -1.77 -9.23
N LYS A 155 -8.88 -1.39 -10.29
CA LYS A 155 -9.23 -1.79 -11.66
C LYS A 155 -8.04 -2.17 -12.49
N SER A 156 -8.26 -3.05 -13.46
CA SER A 156 -7.30 -3.38 -14.51
C SER A 156 -7.92 -3.15 -15.87
N ILE A 157 -7.12 -2.62 -16.79
CA ILE A 157 -7.53 -2.31 -18.16
C ILE A 157 -6.71 -3.18 -19.10
N LEU A 158 -7.37 -3.93 -19.97
CA LEU A 158 -6.73 -4.69 -21.06
C LEU A 158 -7.03 -4.00 -22.39
N LYS A 159 -6.02 -3.75 -23.20
CA LYS A 159 -6.22 -3.33 -24.60
C LYS A 159 -6.27 -4.57 -25.47
N VAL A 160 -7.38 -4.76 -26.16
CA VAL A 160 -7.60 -5.94 -26.99
C VAL A 160 -8.57 -5.60 -28.11
N SER A 161 -8.29 -6.08 -29.32
CA SER A 161 -9.14 -5.80 -30.48
C SER A 161 -10.40 -6.66 -30.48
N ALA A 162 -11.41 -6.24 -31.24
CA ALA A 162 -12.64 -7.03 -31.38
C ALA A 162 -12.37 -8.39 -32.05
N GLU A 163 -11.41 -8.46 -32.99
CA GLU A 163 -11.03 -9.69 -33.67
C GLU A 163 -10.37 -10.70 -32.73
N GLU A 164 -9.56 -10.25 -31.77
CA GLU A 164 -8.95 -11.11 -30.76
C GLU A 164 -10.00 -11.66 -29.79
N LEU A 165 -10.96 -10.84 -29.36
CA LEU A 165 -12.06 -11.25 -28.49
C LEU A 165 -13.01 -12.26 -29.15
N GLN A 166 -13.07 -12.32 -30.48
CA GLN A 166 -13.84 -13.34 -31.21
C GLN A 166 -13.10 -14.67 -31.34
N LYS A 167 -11.76 -14.65 -31.33
CA LYS A 167 -10.92 -15.84 -31.51
C LYS A 167 -10.56 -16.53 -30.21
N HIS A 168 -10.43 -15.75 -29.14
CA HIS A 168 -9.88 -16.17 -27.87
C HIS A 168 -10.77 -15.76 -26.71
N THR A 169 -10.83 -16.59 -25.68
CA THR A 169 -11.58 -16.30 -24.47
C THR A 169 -10.67 -15.55 -23.50
N TYR A 170 -10.95 -14.25 -23.33
CA TYR A 170 -10.29 -13.47 -22.30
C TYR A 170 -11.10 -13.51 -21.01
N THR A 171 -10.44 -13.66 -19.87
CA THR A 171 -11.05 -13.62 -18.55
C THR A 171 -10.29 -12.69 -17.62
N CYS A 172 -11.02 -11.95 -16.78
CA CYS A 172 -10.44 -11.24 -15.65
C CYS A 172 -10.53 -12.13 -14.41
N VAL A 173 -9.41 -12.33 -13.73
CA VAL A 173 -9.33 -13.12 -12.50
C VAL A 173 -9.05 -12.19 -11.33
N ILE A 174 -9.88 -12.28 -10.29
CA ILE A 174 -9.77 -11.44 -9.09
C ILE A 174 -9.55 -12.34 -7.86
N GLU A 175 -8.43 -12.09 -7.19
CA GLU A 175 -8.05 -12.78 -5.95
C GLU A 175 -8.13 -11.82 -4.77
N HIS A 176 -8.79 -12.26 -3.70
CA HIS A 176 -8.93 -11.47 -2.49
C HIS A 176 -9.21 -12.38 -1.29
N CYS A 177 -8.68 -12.06 -0.11
CA CYS A 177 -8.72 -12.96 1.06
C CYS A 177 -10.11 -13.18 1.68
N SER A 178 -11.14 -12.46 1.20
CA SER A 178 -12.55 -12.68 1.53
C SER A 178 -13.27 -13.67 0.60
N LEU A 179 -12.59 -14.12 -0.46
CA LEU A 179 -13.08 -15.10 -1.41
C LEU A 179 -12.59 -16.50 -1.02
N GLU A 180 -13.45 -17.50 -1.17
CA GLU A 180 -13.06 -18.92 -1.02
C GLU A 180 -12.39 -19.45 -2.29
N LYS A 181 -12.76 -18.87 -3.43
CA LYS A 181 -12.22 -19.15 -4.77
C LYS A 181 -12.20 -17.84 -5.55
N ASP A 182 -11.28 -17.75 -6.49
CA ASP A 182 -11.10 -16.56 -7.31
C ASP A 182 -12.36 -16.26 -8.14
N LEU A 183 -12.64 -14.98 -8.34
CA LEU A 183 -13.72 -14.57 -9.23
C LEU A 183 -13.16 -14.55 -10.66
N VAL A 184 -13.78 -15.32 -11.55
CA VAL A 184 -13.40 -15.40 -12.96
C VAL A 184 -14.52 -14.79 -13.80
N LEU A 185 -14.23 -13.66 -14.44
CA LEU A 185 -15.18 -12.88 -15.24
C LEU A 185 -14.81 -12.98 -16.72
N PRO A 186 -15.54 -13.77 -17.53
CA PRO A 186 -15.28 -13.85 -18.96
C PRO A 186 -15.70 -12.56 -19.66
N VAL A 187 -14.85 -12.08 -20.57
CA VAL A 187 -15.20 -10.96 -21.45
C VAL A 187 -16.26 -11.45 -22.43
N SER A 188 -17.52 -11.09 -22.18
CA SER A 188 -18.60 -11.38 -23.13
C SER A 188 -18.49 -10.50 -24.38
N GLU A 189 -18.99 -11.02 -25.50
CA GLU A 189 -19.25 -10.24 -26.72
C GLU A 189 -20.09 -8.99 -26.43
#